data_AF-A0A523XZR3-F1
#
_entry.id   AF-A0A523XZR3-F1
#
_cell.length_a   1.000
_cell.length_b   1.000
_cell.length_c   1.000
_cell.angle_alpha   90.00
_cell.angle_beta   90.00
_cell.angle_gamma   90.00
#
_symmetry.space_group_name_H-M   'P 1'
#
loop_
_entity.id
_entity.type
_entity.pdbx_description
1 polymer ?
#
loop_
_entity_poly.entity_id
_entity_poly.type
_entity_poly.pdbx_seq_one_letter_code
_entity_poly.pdbx_strand_id
1 'polypeptide(L)'
;MKKKIYLLRFARYMTIGIPRALIYWKQPHFWETFFENLGVKILLSPETNKEIVGMGVQASDPETCFAEKVFFGHLLWLDGKCDYIFTPRLKTNKEKLEYCPKFFGIPDLAKILVKSPILTETFDEKKERFE
;
A
#
# COMPACT_ATOMS: atom_id res chain seq x y z
N MET A 1 -13.36 34.21 27.50
CA MET A 1 -11.98 33.78 27.18
C MET A 1 -11.59 32.39 27.73
N LYS A 2 -12.45 31.35 27.66
CA LYS A 2 -12.10 29.98 28.12
C LYS A 2 -12.56 28.84 27.18
N LYS A 3 -12.89 29.13 25.92
CA LYS A 3 -13.33 28.10 24.93
C LYS A 3 -12.32 27.76 23.83
N LYS A 4 -11.21 28.50 23.70
CA LYS A 4 -10.19 28.26 22.65
C LYS A 4 -9.08 27.27 23.01
N ILE A 5 -8.95 26.90 24.29
CA ILE A 5 -7.84 26.06 24.79
C ILE A 5 -8.10 24.55 24.69
N TYR A 6 -9.35 24.12 24.53
CA TYR A 6 -9.69 22.68 24.46
C TYR A 6 -9.61 22.07 23.05
N LEU A 7 -9.44 22.86 21.98
CA LEU A 7 -9.35 22.34 20.61
C LEU A 7 -7.93 21.92 20.19
N LEU A 8 -6.93 22.08 21.05
CA LEU A 8 -5.51 21.87 20.73
C LEU A 8 -4.93 20.56 21.28
N ARG A 9 -5.77 19.58 21.62
CA ARG A 9 -5.34 18.22 21.99
C ARG A 9 -5.67 17.24 20.87
N PHE A 10 -4.67 17.02 20.01
CA PHE A 10 -4.48 15.87 19.12
C PHE A 10 -5.48 15.66 17.96
N ALA A 11 -5.49 16.55 16.97
CA ALA A 11 -5.80 16.11 15.62
C ALA A 11 -4.60 15.32 15.09
N ARG A 12 -4.49 14.04 15.44
CA ARG A 12 -3.50 13.15 14.81
C ARG A 12 -3.96 12.93 13.38
N TYR A 13 -3.30 13.56 12.41
CA TYR A 13 -3.57 13.33 11.00
C TYR A 13 -3.35 11.86 10.67
N MET A 14 -4.36 11.21 10.11
CA MET A 14 -4.25 9.83 9.64
C MET A 14 -3.13 9.74 8.59
N THR A 15 -2.25 8.76 8.75
CA THR A 15 -1.13 8.51 7.84
C THR A 15 -1.33 7.20 7.10
N ILE A 16 -1.37 7.25 5.76
CA ILE A 16 -1.41 6.07 4.90
C ILE A 16 -0.01 5.79 4.35
N GLY A 17 0.49 4.59 4.61
CA GLY A 17 1.70 4.06 4.02
C GLY A 17 1.45 3.53 2.61
N ILE A 18 2.26 3.93 1.63
CA ILE A 18 2.18 3.41 0.26
C ILE A 18 3.51 2.72 -0.09
N PRO A 19 3.52 1.40 -0.35
CA PRO A 19 4.72 0.68 -0.78
C PRO A 19 5.15 1.16 -2.17
N ARG A 20 6.37 1.68 -2.34
CA ARG A 20 6.96 2.08 -3.64
C ARG A 20 7.42 0.88 -4.46
N ALA A 21 6.57 -0.13 -4.59
CA ALA A 21 6.80 -1.34 -5.34
C ALA A 21 5.52 -1.87 -5.98
N LEU A 22 5.70 -2.70 -7.02
CA LEU A 22 4.67 -3.52 -7.67
C LEU A 22 3.45 -2.71 -8.15
N ILE A 23 2.45 -2.51 -7.29
CA ILE A 23 1.21 -1.78 -7.60
C ILE A 23 1.48 -0.30 -7.85
N TYR A 24 2.36 0.32 -7.04
CA TYR A 24 2.68 1.74 -7.14
C TYR A 24 3.10 2.13 -8.56
N TRP A 25 3.90 1.29 -9.21
CA TRP A 25 4.41 1.56 -10.56
C TRP A 25 3.38 1.36 -11.67
N LYS A 26 2.18 0.86 -11.37
CA LYS A 26 1.07 0.82 -12.34
C LYS A 26 0.37 2.17 -12.48
N GLN A 27 0.34 2.96 -11.41
CA GLN A 27 -0.19 4.33 -11.39
C GLN A 27 0.66 5.19 -10.45
N PRO A 28 1.88 5.60 -10.88
CA PRO A 28 2.75 6.43 -10.07
C PRO A 28 2.09 7.77 -9.73
N HIS A 29 2.29 8.29 -8.52
CA HIS A 29 1.78 9.59 -8.03
C HIS A 29 0.26 9.72 -7.89
N PHE A 30 -0.52 8.85 -8.53
CA PHE A 30 -1.98 8.89 -8.48
C PHE A 30 -2.50 8.73 -7.06
N TRP A 31 -2.01 7.70 -6.35
CA TRP A 31 -2.50 7.38 -5.01
C TRP A 31 -2.08 8.42 -3.99
N GLU A 32 -0.85 8.97 -4.08
CA GLU A 32 -0.46 10.10 -3.23
C GLU A 32 -1.41 11.27 -3.41
N THR A 33 -1.58 11.71 -4.67
CA THR A 33 -2.44 12.85 -5.01
C THR A 33 -3.89 12.63 -4.57
N PHE A 34 -4.42 11.43 -4.75
CA PHE A 34 -5.78 11.07 -4.33
C PHE A 34 -5.98 11.24 -2.81
N PHE A 35 -5.10 10.63 -2.01
CA PHE A 35 -5.23 10.67 -0.55
C PHE A 35 -4.87 12.04 0.03
N GLU A 36 -3.91 12.75 -0.54
CA GLU A 36 -3.55 14.12 -0.13
C GLU A 36 -4.73 15.08 -0.34
N ASN A 37 -5.45 14.97 -1.47
CA ASN A 37 -6.67 15.74 -1.72
C ASN A 37 -7.81 15.43 -0.73
N LEU A 38 -7.80 14.24 -0.11
CA LEU A 38 -8.71 13.87 0.98
C LEU A 38 -8.23 14.36 2.36
N GLY A 39 -7.12 15.09 2.43
CA GLY A 39 -6.55 15.59 3.68
C GLY A 39 -5.81 14.53 4.50
N VAL A 40 -5.41 13.42 3.88
CA VAL A 40 -4.67 12.32 4.52
C VAL A 40 -3.17 12.51 4.29
N LYS A 41 -2.35 12.26 5.32
CA LYS A 41 -0.89 12.30 5.19
C LYS A 41 -0.39 11.02 4.52
N ILE A 42 0.54 11.14 3.58
CA ILE A 42 1.15 9.98 2.92
C ILE A 42 2.55 9.72 3.45
N LEU A 43 2.87 8.44 3.62
CA LEU A 43 4.22 7.93 3.85
C LEU A 43 4.58 6.93 2.75
N LEU A 44 5.46 7.34 1.84
CA LEU A 44 6.05 6.42 0.87
C LEU A 44 7.19 5.65 1.54
N SER A 45 7.26 4.33 1.32
CA SER A 45 8.46 3.54 1.67
C SER A 45 9.70 4.09 0.93
N PRO A 46 10.96 3.83 1.31
CA PRO A 46 12.15 4.29 0.57
C PRO A 46 12.20 3.70 -0.86
N GLU A 47 13.12 4.20 -1.69
CA GLU A 47 13.44 3.53 -2.95
C GLU A 47 13.96 2.12 -2.64
N THR A 48 13.71 1.18 -3.55
CA THR A 48 14.18 -0.20 -3.37
C THR A 48 15.69 -0.21 -3.21
N ASN A 49 16.14 -0.74 -2.07
CA ASN A 49 17.55 -0.83 -1.70
C ASN A 49 17.84 -2.23 -1.12
N LYS A 50 19.10 -2.52 -0.83
CA LYS A 50 19.53 -3.84 -0.34
C LYS A 50 18.83 -4.26 0.96
N GLU A 51 18.51 -3.33 1.85
CA GLU A 51 17.82 -3.61 3.10
C GLU A 51 16.38 -4.03 2.85
N ILE A 52 15.65 -3.28 2.01
CA ILE A 52 14.28 -3.62 1.59
C ILE A 52 14.26 -5.01 0.94
N VAL A 53 15.14 -5.26 -0.03
CA VAL A 53 15.26 -6.57 -0.69
C VAL A 53 15.56 -7.66 0.33
N GLY A 54 16.50 -7.42 1.24
CA GLY A 54 16.90 -8.36 2.28
C GLY A 54 15.74 -8.75 3.19
N MET A 55 14.99 -7.78 3.73
CA MET A 55 13.80 -8.03 4.53
C MET A 55 12.76 -8.87 3.78
N GLY A 56 12.53 -8.51 2.52
CA GLY A 56 11.60 -9.20 1.64
C GLY A 56 11.98 -10.66 1.36
N VAL A 57 13.25 -10.91 1.04
CA VAL A 57 13.79 -12.25 0.81
C VAL A 57 13.65 -13.11 2.07
N GLN A 58 14.03 -12.59 3.24
CA GLN A 58 13.96 -13.34 4.50
C GLN A 58 12.53 -13.68 4.94
N ALA A 59 11.55 -12.86 4.56
CA ALA A 59 10.16 -13.05 4.95
C ALA A 59 9.32 -13.84 3.92
N SER A 60 9.95 -14.42 2.91
CA SER A 60 9.28 -15.03 1.76
C SER A 60 9.74 -16.47 1.52
N ASP A 61 8.85 -17.27 0.93
CA ASP A 61 9.22 -18.59 0.42
C ASP A 61 10.25 -18.45 -0.73
N PRO A 62 11.25 -19.35 -0.84
CA PRO A 62 12.23 -19.33 -1.92
C PRO A 62 11.63 -19.23 -3.33
N GLU A 63 10.50 -19.87 -3.59
CA GLU A 63 9.81 -19.87 -4.89
C GLU A 63 8.99 -18.59 -5.16
N THR A 64 8.88 -17.70 -4.17
CA THR A 64 8.21 -16.41 -4.35
C THR A 64 8.97 -15.55 -5.38
N CYS A 65 8.23 -14.97 -6.33
CA CYS A 65 8.85 -14.18 -7.38
C CYS A 65 9.53 -12.93 -6.81
N PHE A 66 10.64 -12.51 -7.42
CA PHE A 66 11.46 -11.43 -6.87
C PHE A 66 10.69 -10.12 -6.65
N ALA A 67 9.75 -9.78 -7.53
CA ALA A 67 8.93 -8.58 -7.41
C ALA A 67 8.05 -8.60 -6.14
N GLU A 68 7.50 -9.75 -5.78
CA GLU A 68 6.70 -9.93 -4.56
C GLU A 68 7.59 -9.90 -3.31
N LYS A 69 8.79 -10.47 -3.36
CA LYS A 69 9.79 -10.34 -2.30
C LYS A 69 10.12 -8.88 -2.03
N VAL A 70 10.42 -8.09 -3.07
CA VAL A 70 10.67 -6.66 -2.93
C VAL A 70 9.47 -5.96 -2.29
N PHE A 71 8.24 -6.25 -2.74
CA PHE A 71 7.02 -5.68 -2.18
C PHE A 71 6.87 -6.00 -0.68
N PHE A 72 7.13 -7.23 -0.25
CA PHE A 72 7.13 -7.62 1.16
C PHE A 72 8.14 -6.83 1.98
N GLY A 73 9.33 -6.56 1.44
CA GLY A 73 10.30 -5.67 2.07
C GLY A 73 9.77 -4.26 2.31
N HIS A 74 9.02 -3.71 1.35
CA HIS A 74 8.39 -2.39 1.52
C HIS A 74 7.24 -2.42 2.54
N LEU A 75 6.45 -3.49 2.59
CA LEU A 75 5.41 -3.67 3.62
C LEU A 75 6.03 -3.71 5.02
N LEU A 76 7.06 -4.53 5.22
CA LEU A 76 7.77 -4.65 6.49
C LEU A 76 8.43 -3.33 6.89
N TRP A 77 8.94 -2.55 5.93
CA TRP A 77 9.44 -1.22 6.23
C TRP A 77 8.32 -0.29 6.70
N LEU A 78 7.12 -0.35 6.11
CA LEU A 78 6.00 0.51 6.50
C LEU A 78 5.33 0.09 7.81
N ASP A 79 5.53 -1.16 8.25
CA ASP A 79 4.87 -1.70 9.45
C ASP A 79 5.22 -0.88 10.70
N GLY A 80 4.19 -0.43 11.42
CA GLY A 80 4.30 0.41 12.62
C GLY A 80 4.65 1.88 12.35
N LYS A 81 4.84 2.30 11.08
CA LYS A 81 5.18 3.69 10.71
C LYS A 81 3.98 4.50 10.20
N CYS A 82 2.83 3.87 10.03
CA CYS A 82 1.60 4.48 9.51
C CYS A 82 0.35 3.86 10.16
N ASP A 83 -0.80 4.49 9.99
CA ASP A 83 -2.07 4.00 10.56
C ASP A 83 -2.68 2.90 9.68
N TYR A 84 -2.49 2.99 8.37
CA TYR A 84 -2.88 1.99 7.39
C TYR A 84 -1.82 1.86 6.32
N ILE A 85 -1.62 0.64 5.78
CA ILE A 85 -0.85 0.43 4.56
C ILE A 85 -1.81 0.20 3.41
N PHE A 86 -1.71 1.03 2.37
CA PHE A 86 -2.51 0.87 1.17
C PHE A 86 -1.95 -0.25 0.29
N THR A 87 -2.76 -1.28 0.05
CA THR A 87 -2.39 -2.45 -0.75
C THR A 87 -3.63 -2.95 -1.47
N PRO A 88 -3.95 -2.42 -2.66
CA PRO A 88 -5.16 -2.80 -3.37
C PRO A 88 -5.02 -4.14 -4.09
N ARG A 89 -6.16 -4.75 -4.43
CA ARG A 89 -6.25 -5.96 -5.24
C ARG A 89 -6.45 -5.57 -6.70
N LEU A 90 -5.53 -5.93 -7.59
CA LEU A 90 -5.68 -5.67 -9.03
C LEU A 90 -6.07 -6.97 -9.75
N LYS A 91 -7.24 -6.99 -10.40
CA LYS A 91 -7.70 -8.16 -11.17
C LYS A 91 -7.33 -8.08 -12.65
N THR A 92 -7.65 -6.97 -13.28
CA THR A 92 -7.48 -6.77 -14.72
C THR A 92 -6.84 -5.43 -15.01
N ASN A 93 -6.10 -5.34 -16.10
CA ASN A 93 -5.50 -4.09 -16.58
C ASN A 93 -6.49 -3.34 -17.51
N LYS A 94 -6.09 -2.15 -17.97
CA LYS A 94 -6.89 -1.32 -18.90
C LYS A 94 -7.22 -2.00 -20.23
N GLU A 95 -6.42 -2.98 -20.64
CA GLU A 95 -6.65 -3.80 -21.84
C GLU A 95 -7.57 -5.00 -21.55
N LYS A 96 -8.13 -5.08 -20.33
CA LYS A 96 -8.98 -6.17 -19.83
C LYS A 96 -8.27 -7.53 -19.75
N LEU A 97 -6.94 -7.53 -19.76
CA LEU A 97 -6.11 -8.71 -19.51
C LEU A 97 -5.94 -8.91 -18.01
N GLU A 98 -5.90 -10.16 -17.58
CA GLU A 98 -5.76 -10.51 -16.17
C GLU A 98 -4.33 -10.26 -15.67
N TYR A 99 -4.21 -9.71 -14.47
CA TYR A 99 -2.93 -9.67 -13.78
C TYR A 99 -2.55 -11.07 -13.29
N CYS A 100 -1.26 -11.27 -13.01
CA CYS A 100 -0.78 -12.48 -12.37
C CYS A 100 -1.60 -12.75 -11.08
N PRO A 101 -1.99 -14.00 -10.78
CA PRO A 101 -2.80 -14.33 -9.61
C PRO A 101 -2.26 -13.81 -8.27
N LYS A 102 -0.95 -13.52 -8.19
CA LYS A 102 -0.33 -12.87 -7.03
C LYS A 102 -0.90 -11.48 -6.73
N PHE A 103 -1.23 -10.68 -7.74
CA PHE A 103 -1.92 -9.40 -7.54
C PHE A 103 -3.30 -9.58 -6.88
N PHE A 104 -3.89 -10.77 -7.00
CA PHE A 104 -5.14 -11.08 -6.34
C PHE A 104 -4.84 -11.34 -4.87
N GLY A 105 -3.86 -12.19 -4.54
CA GLY A 105 -3.54 -12.56 -3.16
C GLY A 105 -2.80 -11.50 -2.33
N ILE A 106 -2.17 -10.50 -2.95
CA ILE A 106 -1.29 -9.54 -2.28
C ILE A 106 -1.90 -8.87 -1.02
N PRO A 107 -3.15 -8.38 -1.02
CA PRO A 107 -3.72 -7.76 0.18
C PRO A 107 -3.93 -8.74 1.34
N ASP A 108 -4.20 -10.01 1.04
CA ASP A 108 -4.37 -11.05 2.06
C ASP A 108 -3.01 -11.45 2.63
N LEU A 109 -2.00 -11.60 1.77
CA LEU A 109 -0.62 -11.86 2.19
C LEU A 109 -0.06 -10.69 3.03
N ALA A 110 -0.38 -9.44 2.66
CA ALA A 110 0.01 -8.28 3.44
C ALA A 110 -0.55 -8.33 4.87
N LYS A 111 -1.81 -8.69 5.06
CA LYS A 111 -2.43 -8.84 6.40
C LYS A 111 -1.78 -9.91 7.26
N ILE A 112 -1.21 -10.95 6.63
CA ILE A 112 -0.47 -12.01 7.34
C ILE A 112 0.93 -11.50 7.72
N LEU A 113 1.56 -10.73 6.84
CA LEU A 113 2.95 -10.33 6.96
C LEU A 113 3.18 -9.20 7.99
N VAL A 114 2.27 -8.23 8.08
CA VAL A 114 2.45 -7.03 8.90
C VAL A 114 1.35 -6.88 9.96
N LYS A 115 1.64 -6.14 11.02
CA LYS A 115 0.66 -5.84 12.08
C LYS A 115 -0.22 -4.64 11.76
N SER A 116 0.29 -3.72 10.95
CA SER A 116 -0.42 -2.51 10.53
C SER A 116 -1.66 -2.88 9.71
N PRO A 117 -2.83 -2.26 9.98
CA PRO A 117 -4.04 -2.50 9.20
C PRO A 117 -3.84 -2.27 7.71
N ILE A 118 -4.29 -3.21 6.87
CA ILE A 118 -4.23 -3.07 5.42
C ILE A 118 -5.49 -2.39 4.89
N LEU A 119 -5.32 -1.23 4.26
CA LEU A 119 -6.35 -0.56 3.46
C LEU A 119 -6.31 -1.15 2.05
N THR A 120 -7.39 -1.82 1.64
CA THR A 120 -7.48 -2.50 0.35
C THR A 120 -8.83 -2.24 -0.30
N GLU A 121 -8.82 -2.14 -1.62
CA GLU A 121 -10.01 -2.17 -2.49
C GLU A 121 -9.72 -3.07 -3.70
N THR A 122 -10.74 -3.59 -4.37
CA THR A 122 -10.57 -4.42 -5.58
C THR A 122 -10.83 -3.63 -6.85
N PHE A 123 -9.80 -3.53 -7.69
CA PHE A 123 -9.87 -2.92 -9.01
C PHE A 123 -10.00 -3.99 -10.08
N ASP A 124 -11.06 -3.89 -10.88
CA ASP A 124 -11.39 -4.83 -11.95
C ASP A 124 -11.96 -4.09 -13.14
N GLU A 125 -11.07 -3.69 -14.05
CA GLU A 125 -11.35 -2.95 -15.30
C GLU A 125 -12.31 -3.70 -16.24
N LYS A 126 -12.55 -5.01 -16.06
CA LYS A 126 -13.63 -5.73 -16.76
C LYS A 126 -15.02 -5.36 -16.24
N LYS A 127 -15.13 -4.99 -14.97
CA LYS A 127 -16.39 -4.70 -14.26
C LYS A 127 -16.65 -3.21 -14.07
N GLU A 128 -15.64 -2.37 -14.21
CA GLU A 128 -15.77 -0.91 -14.15
C GLU A 128 -16.46 -0.37 -15.42
N ARG A 129 -17.76 -0.65 -15.57
CA ARG A 129 -18.68 0.17 -16.35
C ARG A 129 -19.17 1.29 -15.44
N PHE A 130 -18.52 2.44 -15.53
CA PHE A 130 -19.17 3.70 -15.19
C PHE A 130 -20.00 4.10 -16.42
N GLU A 131 -21.15 3.43 -16.62
CA GLU A 131 -22.24 3.92 -17.45
C GLU A 131 -23.27 4.63 -16.57
#